data_AF-A0A565C2J5-F1
#
_entry.id   AF-A0A565C2J5-F1
#
_cell.length_a   1.000
_cell.length_b   1.000
_cell.length_c   1.000
_cell.angle_alpha   90.00
_cell.angle_beta   90.00
_cell.angle_gamma   90.00
#
_symmetry.space_group_name_H-M   'P 1'
#
loop_
_entity.id
_entity.type
_entity.pdbx_description
1 polymer ?
#
loop_
_entity_poly.entity_id
_entity_poly.type
_entity_poly.pdbx_seq_one_letter_code
_entity_poly.pdbx_strand_id
1 'polypeptide(L)'
;MASSSESRGLELPPELTCSILLRLKVEDILVNVQNVCRSWRRVCKDPSMWRKINHVNPEYMHDHNEVRLRDAVDRSEGGLVEIRIRNFGTDSILAYIADRFSLTFDWF
;
A
#
# COMPACT_ATOMS: atom_id res chain seq x y z
N MET A 1 33.41 -27.73 5.49
CA MET A 1 32.29 -26.88 5.97
C MET A 1 31.94 -25.93 4.83
N ALA A 2 30.93 -26.29 4.04
CA ALA A 2 30.54 -25.53 2.86
C ALA A 2 29.81 -24.26 3.29
N SER A 3 30.23 -23.14 2.69
CA SER A 3 29.66 -21.80 2.83
C SER A 3 28.16 -21.82 2.58
N SER A 4 27.37 -21.44 3.58
CA SER A 4 25.97 -21.08 3.38
C SER A 4 25.94 -19.84 2.49
N SER A 5 25.51 -20.00 1.24
CA SER A 5 25.16 -18.91 0.34
C SER A 5 23.91 -18.21 0.85
N GLU A 6 24.11 -17.35 1.85
CA GLU A 6 23.10 -16.40 2.28
C GLU A 6 22.93 -15.42 1.12
N SER A 7 21.79 -15.52 0.42
CA SER A 7 21.35 -14.54 -0.56
C SER A 7 21.23 -13.20 0.15
N ARG A 8 22.32 -12.42 0.16
CA ARG A 8 22.36 -11.02 0.59
C ARG A 8 21.45 -10.24 -0.34
N GLY A 9 20.15 -10.27 -0.07
CA GLY A 9 19.18 -9.42 -0.74
C GLY A 9 19.69 -7.99 -0.65
N LEU A 10 19.72 -7.31 -1.80
CA LEU A 10 20.12 -5.91 -1.90
C LEU A 10 19.30 -5.08 -0.90
N GLU A 11 19.92 -4.70 0.21
CA GLU A 11 19.31 -3.75 1.15
C GLU A 11 19.45 -2.36 0.55
N LEU A 12 18.44 -1.97 -0.22
CA LEU A 12 18.32 -0.63 -0.75
C LEU A 12 18.01 0.36 0.40
N PRO A 13 18.51 1.60 0.32
CA PRO A 13 18.05 2.69 1.18
C PRO A 13 16.50 2.76 1.22
N PRO A 14 15.90 3.09 2.37
CA PRO A 14 14.45 3.19 2.51
C PRO A 14 13.80 4.06 1.45
N GLU A 15 14.43 5.18 1.08
CA GLU A 15 13.91 6.14 0.10
C GLU A 15 13.83 5.54 -1.30
N LEU A 16 14.86 4.77 -1.70
CA LEU A 16 14.87 4.06 -2.97
C LEU A 16 13.85 2.93 -2.97
N THR A 17 13.75 2.19 -1.86
CA THR A 17 12.72 1.17 -1.68
C THR A 17 11.33 1.78 -1.84
N CYS A 18 11.01 2.85 -1.10
CA CYS A 18 9.75 3.59 -1.24
C CYS A 18 9.46 3.97 -2.70
N SER A 19 10.44 4.53 -3.41
CA SER A 19 10.26 4.96 -4.80
C SER A 19 9.90 3.81 -5.75
N ILE A 20 10.40 2.61 -5.49
CA ILE A 20 10.06 1.39 -6.24
C ILE A 20 8.65 0.95 -5.85
N LEU A 21 8.36 0.85 -4.55
CA LEU A 21 7.09 0.33 -4.05
C LEU A 21 5.91 1.23 -4.42
N LEU A 22 6.08 2.55 -4.46
CA LEU A 22 5.05 3.52 -4.90
C LEU A 22 4.58 3.31 -6.36
N ARG A 23 5.33 2.54 -7.16
CA ARG A 23 4.97 2.20 -8.55
C ARG A 23 4.17 0.90 -8.65
N LEU A 24 4.12 0.12 -7.58
CA LEU A 24 3.43 -1.17 -7.53
C LEU A 24 1.95 -0.99 -7.18
N LYS A 25 1.17 -2.05 -7.40
CA LYS A 25 -0.24 -2.06 -7.03
C LYS A 25 -0.39 -2.44 -5.56
N VAL A 26 -1.50 -2.05 -4.95
CA VAL A 26 -1.84 -2.42 -3.57
C VAL A 26 -1.74 -3.93 -3.34
N GLU A 27 -2.28 -4.73 -4.27
CA GLU A 27 -2.22 -6.19 -4.24
C GLU A 27 -0.79 -6.71 -4.10
N ASP A 28 0.11 -6.22 -4.96
CA ASP A 28 1.51 -6.64 -4.97
C ASP A 28 2.19 -6.30 -3.64
N ILE A 29 1.88 -5.12 -3.10
CA ILE A 29 2.49 -4.63 -1.86
C ILE A 29 2.04 -5.50 -0.66
N LEU A 30 0.74 -5.71 -0.53
CA LEU A 30 0.14 -6.42 0.60
C LEU A 30 0.35 -7.94 0.52
N VAL A 31 0.40 -8.54 -0.66
CA VAL A 31 0.53 -10.00 -0.76
C VAL A 31 2.00 -10.42 -0.85
N ASN A 32 2.82 -9.68 -1.61
CA ASN A 32 4.16 -10.14 -1.99
C ASN A 32 5.27 -9.32 -1.31
N VAL A 33 5.31 -8.00 -1.56
CA VAL A 33 6.43 -7.12 -1.22
C VAL A 33 6.74 -7.11 0.28
N GLN A 34 5.71 -6.98 1.14
CA GLN A 34 5.91 -6.92 2.59
C GLN A 34 6.43 -8.24 3.20
N ASN A 35 6.50 -9.30 2.40
CA ASN A 35 6.99 -10.63 2.79
C ASN A 35 8.38 -10.97 2.24
N VAL A 36 8.99 -10.07 1.44
CA VAL A 36 10.33 -10.30 0.85
C VAL A 36 11.42 -10.27 1.93
N CYS A 37 11.53 -9.18 2.69
CA CYS A 37 12.52 -9.04 3.76
C CYS A 37 12.05 -8.04 4.84
N ARG A 38 12.77 -7.99 5.96
CA ARG A 38 12.45 -7.10 7.10
C ARG A 38 12.48 -5.63 6.70
N SER A 39 13.44 -5.22 5.88
CA SER A 39 13.64 -3.84 5.45
C SER A 39 12.46 -3.36 4.59
N TRP A 40 12.02 -4.16 3.63
CA TRP A 40 10.84 -3.86 2.80
C TRP A 40 9.54 -3.89 3.61
N ARG A 41 9.41 -4.82 4.56
CA ARG A 41 8.27 -4.86 5.48
C ARG A 41 8.15 -3.59 6.32
N ARG A 42 9.27 -3.02 6.79
CA ARG A 42 9.26 -1.75 7.54
C ARG A 42 8.74 -0.61 6.66
N VAL A 43 9.23 -0.52 5.42
CA VAL A 43 8.75 0.48 4.46
C VAL A 43 7.26 0.32 4.16
N CYS A 44 6.75 -0.91 3.99
CA CYS A 44 5.32 -1.16 3.74
C CYS A 44 4.41 -0.79 4.93
N LYS A 45 4.96 -0.58 6.13
CA LYS A 45 4.22 -0.13 7.31
C LYS A 45 4.29 1.39 7.50
N ASP A 46 5.15 2.09 6.76
CA ASP A 46 5.28 3.53 6.86
C ASP A 46 4.07 4.22 6.21
N PRO A 47 3.38 5.15 6.89
CA PRO A 47 2.23 5.85 6.30
C PRO A 47 2.57 6.65 5.04
N SER A 48 3.80 7.15 4.91
CA SER A 48 4.26 7.90 3.73
C SER A 48 4.24 7.06 2.45
N MET A 49 4.37 5.73 2.58
CA MET A 49 4.26 4.78 1.46
C MET A 49 2.85 4.70 0.90
N TRP A 50 1.84 5.01 1.70
CA TRP A 50 0.42 4.89 1.33
C TRP A 50 -0.21 6.23 0.94
N ARG A 51 0.61 7.27 0.75
CA ARG A 51 0.14 8.58 0.27
C ARG A 51 -0.35 8.56 -1.18
N LYS A 52 0.09 7.59 -1.97
CA LYS A 52 -0.34 7.38 -3.35
C LYS A 52 -0.74 5.92 -3.52
N ILE A 53 -2.03 5.69 -3.73
CA ILE A 53 -2.59 4.35 -3.86
C ILE A 53 -2.91 4.06 -5.32
N ASN A 54 -2.35 2.97 -5.85
CA ASN A 54 -2.65 2.47 -7.18
C ASN A 54 -3.32 1.09 -7.07
N HIS A 55 -4.63 1.05 -7.24
CA HIS A 55 -5.42 -0.18 -7.18
C HIS A 55 -6.07 -0.45 -8.55
N VAL A 56 -5.26 -0.96 -9.48
CA VAL A 56 -5.69 -1.32 -10.84
C VAL A 56 -5.72 -2.83 -10.98
N ASN A 57 -6.91 -3.41 -10.88
CA ASN A 57 -7.09 -4.85 -10.95
C ASN A 57 -7.45 -5.32 -12.38
N PRO A 58 -6.87 -6.42 -12.88
CA PRO A 58 -7.50 -7.20 -13.96
C PRO A 58 -8.84 -7.77 -13.48
N GLU A 59 -9.83 -7.82 -14.38
CA GLU A 59 -11.27 -8.03 -14.16
C GLU A 59 -11.71 -9.33 -13.44
N TYR A 60 -10.79 -10.14 -12.90
CA TYR A 60 -11.07 -11.53 -12.49
C TYR A 60 -10.85 -11.84 -11.00
N MET A 61 -10.49 -10.85 -10.17
CA MET A 61 -10.21 -11.06 -8.74
C MET A 61 -10.99 -10.06 -7.89
N HIS A 62 -12.28 -10.30 -7.62
CA HIS A 62 -13.13 -9.31 -6.94
C HIS A 62 -13.17 -9.43 -5.41
N ASP A 63 -13.07 -10.64 -4.84
CA ASP A 63 -13.49 -10.90 -3.45
C ASP A 63 -12.67 -10.22 -2.34
N HIS A 64 -11.51 -9.66 -2.65
CA HIS A 64 -10.62 -9.08 -1.63
C HIS A 64 -10.12 -7.67 -1.95
N ASN A 65 -10.53 -7.07 -3.09
CA ASN A 65 -10.05 -5.75 -3.49
C ASN A 65 -10.52 -4.64 -2.54
N GLU A 66 -11.78 -4.68 -2.11
CA GLU A 66 -12.30 -3.67 -1.21
C GLU A 66 -11.57 -3.71 0.13
N VAL A 67 -11.37 -4.91 0.71
CA VAL A 67 -10.64 -5.08 1.97
C VAL A 67 -9.21 -4.57 1.85
N ARG A 68 -8.51 -4.88 0.76
CA ARG A 68 -7.13 -4.42 0.52
C ARG A 68 -7.05 -2.92 0.28
N LEU A 69 -8.01 -2.35 -0.43
CA LEU A 69 -8.09 -0.91 -0.62
C LEU A 69 -8.33 -0.19 0.70
N ARG A 70 -9.21 -0.71 1.56
CA ARG A 70 -9.45 -0.16 2.89
C ARG A 70 -8.19 -0.25 3.76
N ASP A 71 -7.49 -1.38 3.78
CA ASP A 71 -6.19 -1.52 4.50
C ASP A 71 -5.17 -0.49 4.01
N ALA A 72 -5.07 -0.28 2.69
CA ALA A 72 -4.20 0.74 2.11
C ALA A 72 -4.56 2.17 2.54
N VAL A 73 -5.85 2.51 2.56
CA VAL A 73 -6.36 3.81 3.02
C VAL A 73 -6.13 4.00 4.50
N ASP A 74 -6.39 2.99 5.33
CA ASP A 74 -6.15 3.00 6.77
C ASP A 74 -4.69 3.28 7.09
N ARG A 75 -3.77 2.60 6.39
CA ARG A 75 -2.32 2.80 6.53
C ARG A 75 -1.83 4.17 6.11
N SER A 76 -2.60 4.92 5.33
CA SER A 76 -2.23 6.29 4.96
C SER A 76 -2.32 7.28 6.13
N GLU A 77 -3.02 6.91 7.22
CA GLU A 77 -3.21 7.74 8.41
C GLU A 77 -3.71 9.17 8.08
N GLY A 78 -4.61 9.28 7.09
CA GLY A 78 -5.14 10.56 6.62
C GLY A 78 -4.22 11.33 5.66
N GLY A 79 -3.01 10.81 5.38
CA GLY A 79 -2.03 11.40 4.48
C GLY A 79 -2.19 11.09 2.99
N LEU A 80 -3.26 10.41 2.58
CA LEU A 80 -3.52 10.10 1.17
C LEU A 80 -3.65 11.38 0.34
N VAL A 81 -2.94 11.42 -0.78
CA VAL A 81 -2.93 12.53 -1.73
C VAL A 81 -3.53 12.13 -3.06
N GLU A 82 -3.30 10.88 -3.48
CA GLU A 82 -3.72 10.39 -4.79
C GLU A 82 -4.21 8.95 -4.66
N ILE A 83 -5.35 8.65 -5.26
CA ILE A 83 -5.90 7.31 -5.35
C ILE A 83 -6.36 7.02 -6.77
N ARG A 84 -5.88 5.91 -7.34
CA ARG A 84 -6.28 5.41 -8.66
C ARG A 84 -6.97 4.07 -8.49
N ILE A 85 -8.27 4.05 -8.79
CA ILE A 85 -9.11 2.84 -8.74
C ILE A 85 -9.59 2.58 -10.15
N ARG A 86 -9.46 1.33 -10.62
CA ARG A 86 -10.01 0.91 -11.90
C ARG A 86 -10.78 -0.41 -11.73
N ASN A 87 -11.94 -0.52 -12.36
CA ASN A 87 -12.78 -1.73 -12.45
C ASN A 87 -13.50 -2.19 -11.17
N PHE A 88 -13.49 -1.44 -10.05
CA PHE A 88 -14.27 -1.81 -8.85
C PHE A 88 -14.67 -0.63 -7.93
N GLY A 89 -14.68 0.61 -8.43
CA GLY A 89 -15.08 1.77 -7.61
C GLY A 89 -16.59 1.79 -7.36
N THR A 90 -17.02 1.45 -6.15
CA THR A 90 -18.41 1.57 -5.69
C THR A 90 -18.60 2.83 -4.83
N ASP A 91 -19.85 3.29 -4.69
CA ASP A 91 -20.18 4.41 -3.80
C ASP A 91 -19.79 4.14 -2.35
N SER A 92 -19.86 2.89 -1.90
CA SER A 92 -19.42 2.49 -0.55
C SER A 92 -17.93 2.73 -0.32
N ILE A 93 -17.10 2.46 -1.32
CA ILE A 93 -15.66 2.70 -1.28
C ILE A 93 -15.38 4.20 -1.26
N LEU A 94 -16.06 4.97 -2.11
CA LEU A 94 -15.89 6.42 -2.17
C LEU A 94 -16.31 7.11 -0.86
N ALA A 95 -17.43 6.68 -0.27
CA ALA A 95 -17.90 7.17 1.02
C ALA A 95 -16.92 6.84 2.15
N TYR A 96 -16.39 5.61 2.18
CA TYR A 96 -15.38 5.21 3.16
C TYR A 96 -14.08 6.04 3.03
N ILE A 97 -13.60 6.25 1.80
CA ILE A 97 -12.45 7.13 1.55
C ILE A 97 -12.75 8.52 2.11
N ALA A 98 -13.87 9.14 1.73
CA ALA A 98 -14.23 10.47 2.18
C ALA A 98 -14.31 10.61 3.71
N ASP A 99 -14.89 9.63 4.40
CA ASP A 99 -14.97 9.59 5.87
C ASP A 99 -13.59 9.63 6.53
N ARG A 100 -12.64 8.85 6.01
CA ARG A 100 -11.25 8.79 6.53
C ARG A 100 -10.46 10.08 6.33
N PHE A 101 -10.87 10.96 5.40
CA PHE A 101 -10.28 12.30 5.24
C PHE A 101 -11.00 13.38 6.04
N SER A 102 -12.22 13.12 6.49
CA SER A 102 -13.09 14.15 7.09
C SER A 102 -12.81 14.40 8.58
N LEU A 103 -11.86 13.68 9.21
CA LEU A 103 -11.56 13.77 10.65
C LEU A 103 -10.40 14.72 11.01
N THR A 104 -10.00 15.66 10.15
CA THR A 104 -9.02 16.73 10.48
C THR A 104 -9.64 18.12 10.64
N PHE A 105 -10.96 18.21 10.86
CA PHE A 105 -11.57 19.43 11.37
C PHE A 105 -11.82 19.28 12.87
N ASP A 106 -10.76 19.46 13.67
CA ASP A 106 -10.90 19.91 15.04
C ASP A 106 -11.56 21.30 14.98
N TRP A 107 -12.88 21.33 15.12
CA TRP A 107 -13.61 22.56 15.38
C TRP A 107 -13.19 23.03 16.78
N PHE A 108 -12.36 24.08 16.81
CA PHE A 108 -12.09 24.90 18.00
C PHE A 108 -13.37 25.47 18.59
#